data_AF-A0A7V5X3L5-F1
#
_entry.id   AF-A0A7V5X3L5-F1
#
_cell.length_a   1.000
_cell.length_b   1.000
_cell.length_c   1.000
_cell.angle_alpha   90.00
_cell.angle_beta   90.00
_cell.angle_gamma   90.00
#
_symmetry.space_group_name_H-M   'P 1'
#
loop_
_entity.id
_entity.type
_entity.pdbx_description
1 polymer ?
#
loop_
_entity_poly.entity_id
_entity_poly.type
_entity_poly.pdbx_seq_one_letter_code
_entity_poly.pdbx_strand_id
1 'polypeptide(L)'
;MAEEVRKSSRVMWLLGVGFIVLCIFWALSIFGVLPLTYAEVKTPRELELFLNSPKDNMRGVKVNGHFLELGKRPSLQILKGYEDYMFLMRPYRQVMLKSRNMTRSEVFDFCTNINAAGLDDLREKVQEGKGYTPVWGGTIHEKKIEIIKVTLFSYLVVGLSEKAVFLSQVELAGRLGMDDSLILQRIIPVQRQWYEQFMSSEAAGREYPLTYILPMKDQLISWLAGHRS
;
A
#
# COMPACT_ATOMS: atom_id res chain seq x y z
N MET A 1 -45.48 27.99 -24.51
CA MET A 1 -44.39 27.54 -25.41
C MET A 1 -43.13 28.41 -25.34
N ALA A 2 -43.17 29.72 -25.66
CA ALA A 2 -41.94 30.55 -25.68
C ALA A 2 -41.24 30.70 -24.30
N GLU A 3 -42.02 30.72 -23.22
CA GLU A 3 -41.49 30.88 -21.86
C GLU A 3 -40.83 29.61 -21.32
N GLU A 4 -41.36 28.43 -21.69
CA GLU A 4 -40.76 27.13 -21.36
C GLU A 4 -39.45 26.88 -22.11
N VAL A 5 -39.38 27.27 -23.38
CA VAL A 5 -38.14 27.16 -24.19
C VAL A 5 -37.03 28.05 -23.61
N ARG A 6 -37.38 29.26 -23.14
CA ARG A 6 -36.42 30.18 -22.51
C ARG A 6 -35.96 29.70 -21.14
N LYS A 7 -36.83 29.05 -20.36
CA LYS A 7 -36.49 28.42 -19.08
C LYS A 7 -35.58 27.19 -19.29
N SER A 8 -35.89 26.35 -20.28
CA SER A 8 -35.05 25.21 -20.69
C SER A 8 -33.66 25.65 -21.15
N SER A 9 -33.58 26.69 -21.99
CA SER A 9 -32.31 27.25 -22.46
C SER A 9 -31.42 27.77 -21.32
N ARG A 10 -32.00 28.44 -20.31
CA ARG A 10 -31.25 28.88 -19.11
C ARG A 10 -30.71 27.71 -18.29
N VAL A 11 -31.51 26.66 -18.09
CA VAL A 11 -31.08 25.47 -17.33
C VAL A 11 -29.95 24.75 -18.06
N MET A 12 -30.06 24.61 -19.38
CA MET A 12 -29.03 23.98 -20.21
C MET A 12 -27.72 24.77 -20.18
N TRP A 13 -27.80 26.10 -20.18
CA TRP A 13 -26.63 26.98 -20.07
C TRP A 13 -25.96 26.88 -18.69
N LEU A 14 -26.75 26.84 -17.61
CA LEU A 14 -26.24 26.65 -16.25
C LEU A 14 -25.56 25.28 -16.08
N LEU A 15 -26.13 24.22 -16.65
CA LEU A 15 -25.51 22.88 -16.65
C LEU A 15 -24.22 22.87 -17.47
N GLY A 16 -24.20 23.53 -18.63
CA GLY A 16 -23.00 23.67 -19.46
C GLY A 16 -21.87 24.40 -18.73
N VAL A 17 -22.16 25.52 -18.07
CA VAL A 17 -21.17 26.25 -17.26
C VAL A 17 -20.70 25.42 -16.06
N GLY A 18 -21.62 24.74 -15.37
CA GLY A 18 -21.27 23.83 -14.27
C GLY A 18 -20.32 22.72 -14.71
N PHE A 19 -20.56 22.12 -15.87
CA PHE A 19 -19.69 21.10 -16.46
C PHE A 19 -18.32 21.66 -16.84
N ILE A 20 -18.25 22.86 -17.44
CA ILE A 20 -16.98 23.52 -17.78
C ILE A 20 -16.16 23.81 -16.52
N VAL A 21 -16.77 24.35 -15.47
CA VAL A 21 -16.08 24.58 -14.19
C VAL A 21 -15.58 23.25 -13.62
N LEU A 22 -16.39 22.19 -13.66
CA LEU A 22 -15.99 20.87 -13.20
C LEU A 22 -14.80 20.29 -13.99
N CYS A 23 -14.80 20.44 -15.32
CA CYS A 23 -13.71 20.05 -16.20
C CYS A 23 -12.44 20.86 -15.95
N ILE A 24 -12.54 22.17 -15.71
CA ILE A 24 -11.39 23.03 -15.35
C ILE A 24 -10.82 22.60 -14.01
N PHE A 25 -11.68 22.34 -13.01
CA PHE A 25 -11.25 21.79 -11.71
C PHE A 25 -10.57 20.43 -11.88
N TRP A 26 -11.11 19.55 -12.74
CA TRP A 26 -10.51 18.27 -13.06
C TRP A 26 -9.17 18.39 -13.80
N ALA A 27 -9.04 19.32 -14.75
CA ALA A 27 -7.81 19.56 -15.47
C ALA A 27 -6.73 20.18 -14.57
N LEU A 28 -7.06 21.22 -13.80
CA LEU A 28 -6.18 21.80 -12.78
C LEU A 28 -5.79 20.80 -11.70
N SER A 29 -6.66 19.81 -11.45
CA SER A 29 -6.37 18.66 -10.62
C SER A 29 -5.32 17.76 -11.31
N ILE A 30 -5.50 17.33 -12.55
CA ILE A 30 -4.48 16.50 -13.24
C ILE A 30 -3.10 17.19 -13.30
N PHE A 31 -3.05 18.52 -13.45
CA PHE A 31 -1.80 19.30 -13.46
C PHE A 31 -1.22 19.66 -12.07
N GLY A 32 -1.88 19.27 -10.97
CA GLY A 32 -1.33 19.39 -9.61
C GLY A 32 -1.41 20.79 -8.98
N VAL A 33 -2.30 21.67 -9.46
CA VAL A 33 -2.48 23.05 -8.94
C VAL A 33 -3.41 23.09 -7.71
N LEU A 34 -4.29 22.10 -7.54
CA LEU A 34 -5.23 21.99 -6.42
C LEU A 34 -4.88 20.77 -5.53
N PRO A 35 -5.12 20.79 -4.21
CA PRO A 35 -4.77 19.70 -3.27
C PRO A 35 -5.75 18.51 -3.32
N LEU A 36 -6.33 18.24 -4.50
CA LEU A 36 -7.19 17.08 -4.79
C LEU A 36 -6.43 15.98 -5.55
N THR A 37 -5.12 16.15 -5.72
CA THR A 37 -4.35 15.54 -6.79
C THR A 37 -3.33 14.57 -6.25
N TYR A 38 -3.54 13.31 -6.55
CA TYR A 38 -2.54 12.28 -6.34
C TYR A 38 -1.71 12.18 -7.62
N ALA A 39 -0.38 12.15 -7.50
CA ALA A 39 0.44 11.78 -8.65
C ALA A 39 0.15 10.31 -8.99
N GLU A 40 0.06 9.95 -10.26
CA GLU A 40 0.02 8.54 -10.66
C GLU A 40 1.39 8.16 -11.20
N VAL A 41 1.95 7.09 -10.65
CA VAL A 41 3.25 6.56 -11.02
C VAL A 41 3.04 5.26 -11.77
N LYS A 42 3.66 5.16 -12.93
CA LYS A 42 3.51 4.03 -13.85
C LYS A 42 4.63 3.03 -13.72
N THR A 43 5.81 3.44 -13.27
CA THR A 43 6.98 2.55 -13.15
C THR A 43 7.57 2.57 -11.73
N PRO A 44 8.29 1.51 -11.32
CA PRO A 44 9.03 1.53 -10.06
C PRO A 44 10.09 2.64 -9.98
N ARG A 45 10.79 2.96 -11.07
CA ARG A 45 11.74 4.09 -11.08
C ARG A 45 11.07 5.44 -10.80
N GLU A 46 9.89 5.68 -11.38
CA GLU A 46 9.11 6.87 -11.06
C GLU A 46 8.68 6.90 -9.58
N LEU A 47 8.38 5.74 -8.99
CA LEU A 47 8.08 5.64 -7.56
C LEU A 47 9.30 6.00 -6.72
N GLU A 48 10.48 5.50 -7.10
CA GLU A 48 11.74 5.83 -6.40
C GLU A 48 12.03 7.32 -6.44
N LEU A 49 11.91 7.94 -7.62
CA LEU A 49 12.07 9.38 -7.78
C LEU A 49 11.07 10.16 -6.92
N PHE A 50 9.82 9.69 -6.85
CA PHE A 50 8.79 10.31 -6.03
C PHE A 50 9.09 10.20 -4.53
N LEU A 51 9.52 9.04 -4.05
CA LEU A 51 9.82 8.82 -2.63
C LEU A 51 11.09 9.57 -2.19
N ASN A 52 12.06 9.75 -3.07
CA ASN A 52 13.29 10.51 -2.79
C ASN A 52 13.06 12.03 -2.82
N SER A 53 12.05 12.52 -3.55
CA SER A 53 11.73 13.94 -3.68
C SER A 53 10.23 14.17 -3.59
N PRO A 54 9.60 13.97 -2.41
CA PRO A 54 8.19 14.23 -2.24
C PRO A 54 7.93 15.72 -2.50
N LYS A 55 7.18 16.04 -3.55
CA LYS A 55 6.83 17.44 -3.87
C LYS A 55 6.01 18.01 -2.70
N ASP A 56 6.40 19.18 -2.20
CA ASP A 56 5.79 19.85 -1.03
C ASP A 56 4.25 20.03 -1.08
N ASN A 57 3.69 19.97 -2.30
CA ASN A 57 2.27 20.17 -2.57
C ASN A 57 1.46 18.86 -2.73
N MET A 58 2.10 17.68 -2.67
CA MET A 58 1.43 16.41 -2.93
C MET A 58 1.07 15.68 -1.63
N ARG A 59 -0.17 15.18 -1.55
CA ARG A 59 -0.68 14.40 -0.40
C ARG A 59 -0.37 12.90 -0.50
N GLY A 60 0.09 12.45 -1.67
CA GLY A 60 0.32 11.03 -1.92
C GLY A 60 0.45 10.70 -3.41
N VAL A 61 0.68 9.42 -3.68
CA VAL A 61 0.85 8.86 -5.02
C VAL A 61 -0.01 7.61 -5.18
N LYS A 62 -0.58 7.45 -6.37
CA LYS A 62 -1.27 6.25 -6.80
C LYS A 62 -0.30 5.36 -7.57
N VAL A 63 -0.20 4.11 -7.17
CA VAL A 63 0.72 3.11 -7.76
C VAL A 63 -0.01 1.78 -7.87
N ASN A 64 -0.12 1.22 -9.07
CA ASN A 64 -0.77 -0.07 -9.30
C ASN A 64 -2.17 -0.21 -8.63
N GLY A 65 -2.94 0.88 -8.64
CA GLY A 65 -4.26 0.97 -7.99
C GLY A 65 -4.25 1.26 -6.49
N HIS A 66 -3.09 1.18 -5.82
CA HIS A 66 -2.93 1.52 -4.41
C HIS A 66 -2.71 3.01 -4.19
N PHE A 67 -2.93 3.47 -2.96
CA PHE A 67 -2.75 4.87 -2.60
C PHE A 67 -1.77 5.05 -1.43
N LEU A 68 -0.60 5.64 -1.71
CA LEU A 68 0.41 5.90 -0.71
C LEU A 68 0.20 7.31 -0.16
N GLU A 69 -0.11 7.40 1.13
CA GLU A 69 -0.31 8.66 1.84
C GLU A 69 1.04 9.21 2.32
N LEU A 70 1.73 9.93 1.44
CA LEU A 70 2.90 10.69 1.86
C LEU A 70 2.43 12.01 2.46
N GLY A 71 2.32 12.04 3.79
CA GLY A 71 2.18 13.30 4.51
C GLY A 71 3.43 14.17 4.32
N LYS A 72 3.34 15.46 4.68
CA LYS A 72 4.48 16.41 4.71
C LYS A 72 5.63 16.01 5.66
N ARG A 73 5.54 14.83 6.28
CA ARG A 73 6.49 14.31 7.27
C ARG A 73 6.69 12.82 6.99
N PRO A 74 7.92 12.31 7.15
CA PRO A 74 8.16 10.88 7.26
C PRO A 74 7.22 10.29 8.32
N SER A 75 6.79 9.04 8.13
CA SER A 75 5.84 8.45 9.06
C SER A 75 6.45 8.28 10.45
N LEU A 76 5.60 8.14 11.48
CA LEU A 76 6.07 7.79 12.83
C LEU A 76 6.88 6.49 12.74
N GLN A 77 8.17 6.59 13.01
CA GLN A 77 9.07 5.45 13.01
C GLN A 77 8.62 4.46 14.09
N ILE A 78 8.15 3.29 13.65
CA ILE A 78 7.71 2.22 14.56
C ILE A 78 8.85 1.31 15.02
N LEU A 79 9.95 1.26 14.26
CA LEU A 79 11.11 0.42 14.54
C LEU A 79 12.27 1.30 15.03
N LYS A 80 12.60 1.24 16.33
CA LYS A 80 13.68 2.06 16.90
C LYS A 80 15.03 1.60 16.33
N GLY A 81 15.87 2.54 15.90
CA GLY A 81 17.19 2.25 15.32
C GLY A 81 17.18 1.94 13.82
N TYR A 82 16.02 1.98 13.16
CA TYR A 82 15.95 1.98 11.70
C TYR A 82 16.43 3.33 11.14
N GLU A 83 17.41 3.31 10.24
CA GLU A 83 18.08 4.53 9.77
C GLU A 83 17.43 5.19 8.54
N ASP A 84 16.40 4.57 7.96
CA ASP A 84 15.70 5.06 6.76
C ASP A 84 14.27 5.49 7.10
N TYR A 85 13.63 6.18 6.17
CA TYR A 85 12.25 6.61 6.31
C TYR A 85 11.30 5.42 6.23
N MET A 86 10.28 5.47 7.08
CA MET A 86 9.07 4.68 6.91
C MET A 86 8.00 5.52 6.21
N PHE A 87 7.22 4.85 5.38
CA PHE A 87 6.18 5.46 4.56
C PHE A 87 4.81 5.02 5.06
N LEU A 88 3.88 5.97 5.06
CA LEU A 88 2.52 5.70 5.45
C LEU A 88 1.72 5.29 4.20
N MET A 89 1.30 4.04 4.14
CA MET A 89 0.59 3.49 2.99
C MET A 89 -0.86 3.14 3.33
N ARG A 90 -1.80 3.49 2.45
CA ARG A 90 -3.17 2.99 2.51
C ARG A 90 -3.43 2.02 1.35
N PRO A 91 -3.57 0.71 1.63
CA PRO A 91 -3.92 -0.24 0.59
C PRO A 91 -5.30 0.10 0.03
N TYR A 92 -5.36 0.54 -1.23
CA TYR A 92 -6.59 0.88 -1.95
C TYR A 92 -7.52 1.96 -1.30
N ARG A 93 -8.43 2.54 -2.10
CA ARG A 93 -9.24 3.71 -1.74
C ARG A 93 -10.44 3.38 -0.84
N GLN A 94 -10.27 2.53 0.15
CA GLN A 94 -11.30 2.30 1.16
C GLN A 94 -11.05 3.25 2.34
N VAL A 95 -11.97 4.20 2.55
CA VAL A 95 -11.94 5.19 3.66
C VAL A 95 -11.82 4.53 5.03
N MET A 96 -12.18 3.24 5.15
CA MET A 96 -12.16 2.47 6.39
C MET A 96 -10.83 1.76 6.69
N LEU A 97 -9.85 1.77 5.77
CA LEU A 97 -8.56 1.13 6.00
C LEU A 97 -7.59 2.08 6.67
N LYS A 98 -7.13 1.67 7.87
CA LYS A 98 -6.04 2.34 8.57
C LYS A 98 -4.77 2.27 7.71
N SER A 99 -4.11 3.41 7.58
CA SER A 99 -2.80 3.47 6.97
C SER A 99 -1.76 2.73 7.81
N ARG A 100 -0.73 2.21 7.15
CA ARG A 100 0.31 1.33 7.71
C ARG A 100 1.69 1.91 7.48
N ASN A 101 2.57 1.75 8.46
CA ASN A 101 3.97 2.11 8.31
C ASN A 101 4.69 0.99 7.58
N MET A 102 5.31 1.32 6.46
CA MET A 102 6.02 0.39 5.59
C MET A 102 7.43 0.89 5.33
N THR A 103 8.40 -0.02 5.34
CA THR A 103 9.74 0.28 4.83
C THR A 103 9.68 0.55 3.32
N ARG A 104 10.73 1.15 2.77
CA ARG A 104 10.85 1.31 1.32
C ARG A 104 10.64 -0.01 0.59
N SER A 105 11.34 -1.06 1.01
CA SER A 105 11.25 -2.39 0.42
C SER A 105 9.83 -2.96 0.48
N GLU A 106 9.14 -2.79 1.60
CA GLU A 106 7.74 -3.22 1.76
C GLU A 106 6.81 -2.49 0.80
N VAL A 107 6.98 -1.18 0.63
CA VAL A 107 6.20 -0.38 -0.32
C VAL A 107 6.40 -0.89 -1.75
N PHE A 108 7.65 -1.08 -2.16
CA PHE A 108 7.97 -1.52 -3.52
C PHE A 108 7.50 -2.94 -3.79
N ASP A 109 7.71 -3.86 -2.87
CA ASP A 109 7.22 -5.24 -2.98
C ASP A 109 5.70 -5.27 -3.10
N PHE A 110 5.00 -4.53 -2.23
CA PHE A 110 3.54 -4.51 -2.24
C PHE A 110 2.98 -3.87 -3.52
N CYS A 111 3.48 -2.71 -3.94
CA CYS A 111 3.02 -2.05 -5.16
C CYS A 111 3.35 -2.84 -6.42
N THR A 112 4.42 -3.63 -6.38
CA THR A 112 4.83 -4.50 -7.49
C THR A 112 3.97 -5.75 -7.57
N ASN A 113 3.89 -6.53 -6.50
CA ASN A 113 3.45 -7.92 -6.57
C ASN A 113 1.95 -8.13 -6.39
N ILE A 114 1.20 -7.11 -6.02
CA ILE A 114 -0.25 -7.17 -5.96
C ILE A 114 -0.84 -5.83 -6.39
N ASN A 115 -1.90 -5.83 -7.19
CA ASN A 115 -2.67 -4.63 -7.49
C ASN A 115 -3.83 -4.47 -6.49
N ALA A 116 -4.51 -3.33 -6.53
CA ALA A 116 -5.62 -3.07 -5.62
C ALA A 116 -6.77 -4.09 -5.72
N ALA A 117 -7.15 -4.48 -6.94
CA ALA A 117 -8.23 -5.44 -7.17
C ALA A 117 -7.87 -6.82 -6.60
N GLY A 118 -6.65 -7.31 -6.85
CA GLY A 118 -6.16 -8.59 -6.35
C GLY A 118 -6.04 -8.63 -4.83
N LEU A 119 -5.73 -7.51 -4.18
CA LEU A 119 -5.78 -7.43 -2.72
C LEU A 119 -7.21 -7.56 -2.20
N ASP A 120 -8.17 -6.87 -2.82
CA ASP A 120 -9.57 -6.94 -2.40
C ASP A 120 -10.15 -8.35 -2.61
N ASP A 121 -9.88 -8.98 -3.76
CA ASP A 121 -10.26 -10.37 -4.04
C ASP A 121 -9.69 -11.34 -2.99
N LEU A 122 -8.42 -11.16 -2.60
CA LEU A 122 -7.79 -11.99 -1.58
C LEU A 122 -8.44 -11.76 -0.21
N ARG A 123 -8.78 -10.52 0.14
CA ARG A 123 -9.44 -10.19 1.40
C ARG A 123 -10.84 -10.79 1.47
N GLU A 124 -11.60 -10.75 0.38
CA GLU A 124 -12.92 -11.37 0.30
C GLU A 124 -12.83 -12.87 0.54
N LYS A 125 -11.92 -13.56 -0.16
CA LYS A 125 -11.65 -15.00 0.04
C LYS A 125 -11.30 -15.34 1.50
N VAL A 126 -10.44 -14.53 2.12
CA VAL A 126 -10.07 -14.73 3.53
C VAL A 126 -11.26 -14.47 4.46
N GLN A 127 -12.09 -13.47 4.19
CA GLN A 127 -13.30 -13.19 4.99
C GLN A 127 -14.36 -14.29 4.87
N GLU A 128 -14.51 -14.89 3.69
CA GLU A 128 -15.41 -16.00 3.44
C GLU A 128 -14.91 -17.33 4.02
N GLY A 129 -13.66 -17.38 4.51
CA GLY A 129 -13.06 -18.62 5.02
C GLY A 129 -12.74 -19.63 3.92
N LYS A 130 -12.62 -19.20 2.65
CA LYS A 130 -12.50 -20.10 1.48
C LYS A 130 -11.35 -19.70 0.58
N GLY A 131 -10.67 -20.71 0.01
CA GLY A 131 -9.73 -20.49 -1.09
C GLY A 131 -8.42 -19.79 -0.72
N TYR A 132 -8.02 -19.82 0.56
CA TYR A 132 -6.70 -19.37 1.01
C TYR A 132 -5.96 -20.51 1.74
N THR A 133 -4.63 -20.43 1.75
CA THR A 133 -3.78 -21.30 2.55
C THR A 133 -2.89 -20.43 3.43
N PRO A 134 -2.97 -20.55 4.76
CA PRO A 134 -2.09 -19.80 5.63
C PRO A 134 -0.66 -20.27 5.46
N VAL A 135 0.28 -19.33 5.39
CA VAL A 135 1.72 -19.63 5.42
C VAL A 135 2.20 -19.99 6.82
N TRP A 136 1.42 -19.62 7.84
CA TRP A 136 1.63 -20.04 9.22
C TRP A 136 0.30 -19.97 9.98
N GLY A 137 0.09 -20.91 10.90
CA GLY A 137 -1.04 -20.90 11.83
C GLY A 137 -0.59 -21.43 13.19
N GLY A 138 -1.03 -20.78 14.25
CA GLY A 138 -0.66 -21.14 15.62
C GLY A 138 -1.43 -20.33 16.65
N THR A 139 -1.04 -20.46 17.92
CA THR A 139 -1.65 -19.73 19.03
C THR A 139 -0.63 -18.76 19.61
N ILE A 140 -0.99 -17.48 19.72
CA ILE A 140 -0.16 -16.45 20.35
C ILE A 140 -1.05 -15.70 21.34
N HIS A 141 -0.61 -15.61 22.60
CA HIS A 141 -1.40 -15.00 23.68
C HIS A 141 -2.84 -15.52 23.73
N GLU A 142 -3.00 -16.86 23.70
CA GLU A 142 -4.30 -17.58 23.71
C GLU A 142 -5.22 -17.31 22.51
N LYS A 143 -4.78 -16.54 21.52
CA LYS A 143 -5.51 -16.29 20.28
C LYS A 143 -4.98 -17.18 19.18
N LYS A 144 -5.88 -17.91 18.51
CA LYS A 144 -5.57 -18.59 17.26
C LYS A 144 -5.33 -17.54 16.18
N ILE A 145 -4.13 -17.53 15.61
CA ILE A 145 -3.71 -16.62 14.56
C ILE A 145 -3.38 -17.42 13.31
N GLU A 146 -3.87 -16.95 12.17
CA GLU A 146 -3.49 -17.45 10.85
C GLU A 146 -2.89 -16.30 10.04
N ILE A 147 -1.73 -16.54 9.44
CA ILE A 147 -1.00 -15.56 8.63
C ILE A 147 -1.07 -16.03 7.19
N ILE A 148 -1.64 -15.18 6.33
CA ILE A 148 -1.77 -15.40 4.89
C ILE A 148 -0.83 -14.43 4.20
N LYS A 149 -0.02 -14.95 3.29
CA LYS A 149 0.94 -14.13 2.54
C LYS A 149 0.23 -13.37 1.42
N VAL A 150 0.49 -12.07 1.33
CA VAL A 150 -0.04 -11.19 0.27
C VAL A 150 1.06 -10.94 -0.76
N THR A 151 2.21 -10.43 -0.31
CA THR A 151 3.44 -10.28 -1.10
C THR A 151 4.63 -10.80 -0.29
N LEU A 152 5.88 -10.56 -0.70
CA LEU A 152 7.05 -11.06 0.04
C LEU A 152 7.11 -10.54 1.47
N PHE A 153 6.70 -9.29 1.70
CA PHE A 153 6.80 -8.59 2.98
C PHE A 153 5.46 -8.05 3.51
N SER A 154 4.34 -8.58 3.03
CA SER A 154 3.02 -8.15 3.51
C SER A 154 2.06 -9.32 3.67
N TYR A 155 1.15 -9.19 4.64
CA TYR A 155 0.31 -10.29 5.10
C TYR A 155 -1.12 -9.83 5.39
N LEU A 156 -2.06 -10.77 5.25
CA LEU A 156 -3.36 -10.71 5.91
C LEU A 156 -3.31 -11.62 7.12
N VAL A 157 -3.80 -11.11 8.25
CA VAL A 157 -3.77 -11.84 9.52
C VAL A 157 -5.17 -12.00 10.06
N VAL A 158 -5.57 -13.24 10.31
CA VAL A 158 -6.83 -13.62 10.95
C VAL A 158 -6.56 -13.90 12.43
N GLY A 159 -7.50 -13.55 13.31
CA GLY A 159 -7.41 -13.79 14.75
C GLY A 159 -6.87 -12.63 15.60
N LEU A 160 -6.29 -11.61 14.97
CA LEU A 160 -5.90 -10.37 15.66
C LEU A 160 -7.08 -9.40 15.90
N SER A 161 -8.10 -9.47 15.03
CA SER A 161 -9.36 -8.74 15.16
C SER A 161 -10.50 -9.54 14.54
N GLU A 162 -11.74 -9.06 14.66
CA GLU A 162 -12.92 -9.70 14.04
C GLU A 162 -12.79 -9.89 12.53
N LYS A 163 -12.11 -8.94 11.85
CA LYS A 163 -11.82 -9.01 10.42
C LYS A 163 -10.34 -9.30 10.19
N ALA A 164 -10.04 -9.91 9.05
CA ALA A 164 -8.65 -10.06 8.60
C ALA A 164 -7.99 -8.69 8.46
N VAL A 165 -6.79 -8.54 9.04
CA VAL A 165 -6.05 -7.29 9.09
C VAL A 165 -4.86 -7.37 8.14
N PHE A 166 -4.74 -6.39 7.24
CA PHE A 166 -3.53 -6.21 6.46
C PHE A 166 -2.41 -5.59 7.31
N LEU A 167 -1.23 -6.21 7.30
CA LEU A 167 -0.05 -5.79 8.04
C LEU A 167 1.22 -5.97 7.19
N SER A 168 2.13 -5.00 7.30
CA SER A 168 3.50 -5.13 6.79
C SER A 168 4.32 -6.09 7.65
N GLN A 169 5.42 -6.61 7.13
CA GLN A 169 6.27 -7.58 7.84
C GLN A 169 6.84 -7.00 9.12
N VAL A 170 7.36 -5.76 9.10
CA VAL A 170 7.91 -5.11 10.29
C VAL A 170 6.82 -4.84 11.32
N GLU A 171 5.65 -4.32 10.91
CA GLU A 171 4.54 -4.07 11.85
C GLU A 171 4.03 -5.38 12.47
N LEU A 172 3.90 -6.44 11.67
CA LEU A 172 3.46 -7.74 12.14
C LEU A 172 4.48 -8.34 13.11
N ALA A 173 5.78 -8.32 12.77
CA ALA A 173 6.84 -8.83 13.64
C ALA A 173 6.78 -8.19 15.04
N GLY A 174 6.73 -6.86 15.12
CA GLY A 174 6.62 -6.15 16.40
C GLY A 174 5.33 -6.49 17.17
N ARG A 175 4.19 -6.62 16.47
CA ARG A 175 2.91 -7.03 17.10
C ARG A 175 2.92 -8.45 17.64
N LEU A 176 3.71 -9.34 17.04
CA LEU A 176 3.87 -10.72 17.49
C LEU A 176 4.97 -10.86 18.56
N GLY A 177 5.58 -9.76 19.00
CA GLY A 177 6.57 -9.74 20.08
C GLY A 177 8.00 -9.97 19.63
N MET A 178 8.31 -9.83 18.33
CA MET A 178 9.69 -9.86 17.86
C MET A 178 10.40 -8.56 18.25
N ASP A 179 11.52 -8.65 18.96
CA ASP A 179 12.30 -7.49 19.40
C ASP A 179 12.81 -6.64 18.21
N ASP A 180 12.81 -5.31 18.39
CA ASP A 180 13.32 -4.34 17.39
C ASP A 180 14.73 -4.70 16.91
N SER A 181 15.61 -5.12 17.83
CA SER A 181 16.99 -5.54 17.49
C SER A 181 17.00 -6.76 16.57
N LEU A 182 16.10 -7.72 16.79
CA LEU A 182 16.00 -8.91 15.97
C LEU A 182 15.38 -8.61 14.60
N ILE A 183 14.42 -7.68 14.54
CA ILE A 183 13.86 -7.17 13.28
C ILE A 183 14.97 -6.50 12.45
N LEU A 184 15.77 -5.63 13.07
CA LEU A 184 16.89 -4.95 12.43
C LEU A 184 17.97 -5.93 11.95
N GLN A 185 18.24 -7.00 12.69
CA GLN A 185 19.27 -7.99 12.33
C GLN A 185 18.82 -9.02 11.30
N ARG A 186 17.53 -9.40 11.29
CA ARG A 186 17.04 -10.51 10.47
C ARG A 186 16.15 -10.08 9.31
N ILE A 187 15.19 -9.19 9.55
CA ILE A 187 14.19 -8.80 8.55
C ILE A 187 14.74 -7.72 7.62
N ILE A 188 15.25 -6.63 8.19
CA ILE A 188 15.69 -5.45 7.41
C ILE A 188 16.76 -5.78 6.36
N PRO A 189 17.79 -6.62 6.63
CA PRO A 189 18.81 -6.92 5.62
C PRO A 189 18.23 -7.66 4.40
N VAL A 190 17.29 -8.59 4.62
CA VAL A 190 16.62 -9.31 3.51
C VAL A 190 15.74 -8.37 2.70
N GLN A 191 15.04 -7.45 3.37
CA GLN A 191 14.26 -6.41 2.71
C GLN A 191 15.15 -5.49 1.84
N ARG A 192 16.32 -5.07 2.35
CA ARG A 192 17.27 -4.24 1.58
C ARG A 192 17.83 -5.00 0.38
N GLN A 193 18.29 -6.24 0.59
CA GLN A 193 18.82 -7.07 -0.48
C GLN A 193 17.82 -7.25 -1.62
N TRP A 194 16.55 -7.50 -1.31
CA TRP A 194 15.49 -7.60 -2.31
C TRP A 194 15.31 -6.29 -3.07
N TYR A 195 15.26 -5.16 -2.36
CA TYR A 195 15.09 -3.84 -2.97
C TYR A 195 16.21 -3.51 -3.94
N GLU A 196 17.46 -3.72 -3.53
CA GLU A 196 18.64 -3.48 -4.35
C GLU A 196 18.61 -4.33 -5.63
N GLN A 197 18.30 -5.63 -5.51
CA GLN A 197 18.16 -6.52 -6.66
C GLN A 197 17.02 -6.08 -7.58
N PHE A 198 15.87 -5.73 -7.02
CA PHE A 198 14.73 -5.27 -7.78
C PHE A 198 15.04 -3.99 -8.57
N MET A 199 15.62 -2.97 -7.92
CA MET A 199 15.94 -1.69 -8.57
C MET A 199 17.05 -1.81 -9.62
N SER A 200 17.96 -2.78 -9.45
CA SER A 200 18.98 -3.10 -10.45
C SER A 200 18.45 -3.91 -11.65
N SER A 201 17.26 -4.49 -11.54
CA SER A 201 16.68 -5.33 -12.58
C SER A 201 15.98 -4.51 -13.67
N GLU A 202 15.73 -5.14 -14.82
CA GLU A 202 14.90 -4.54 -15.87
C GLU A 202 13.48 -4.23 -15.41
N ALA A 203 12.96 -4.97 -14.42
CA ALA A 203 11.61 -4.80 -13.91
C ALA A 203 11.38 -3.39 -13.33
N ALA A 204 12.43 -2.73 -12.83
CA ALA A 204 12.35 -1.38 -12.29
C ALA A 204 11.92 -0.33 -13.34
N GLY A 205 12.19 -0.58 -14.62
CA GLY A 205 11.81 0.30 -15.73
C GLY A 205 10.50 -0.08 -16.43
N ARG A 206 9.86 -1.20 -16.04
CA ARG A 206 8.62 -1.67 -16.67
C ARG A 206 7.41 -0.99 -16.04
N GLU A 207 6.36 -0.80 -16.84
CA GLU A 207 5.09 -0.25 -16.34
C GLU A 207 4.32 -1.29 -15.51
N TYR A 208 3.58 -0.83 -14.51
CA TYR A 208 2.61 -1.64 -13.78
C TYR A 208 1.41 -2.02 -14.67
N PRO A 209 0.74 -3.18 -14.43
CA PRO A 209 1.05 -4.17 -13.41
C PRO A 209 2.27 -5.02 -13.80
N LEU A 210 3.11 -5.34 -12.81
CA LEU A 210 4.24 -6.25 -12.98
C LEU A 210 4.28 -7.26 -11.83
N THR A 211 5.21 -8.20 -11.86
CA THR A 211 5.43 -9.15 -10.76
C THR A 211 6.92 -9.45 -10.71
N TYR A 212 7.50 -9.35 -9.53
CA TYR A 212 8.91 -9.59 -9.27
C TYR A 212 9.07 -10.37 -7.96
N ILE A 213 9.29 -11.67 -8.10
CA ILE A 213 9.40 -12.60 -6.98
C ILE A 213 10.80 -13.22 -6.99
N LEU A 214 11.49 -13.11 -5.85
CA LEU A 214 12.75 -13.80 -5.60
C LEU A 214 12.52 -14.93 -4.58
N PRO A 215 13.17 -16.09 -4.74
CA PRO A 215 13.07 -17.19 -3.79
C PRO A 215 13.86 -16.87 -2.52
N MET A 216 13.28 -16.03 -1.67
CA MET A 216 13.90 -15.61 -0.42
C MET A 216 13.21 -16.24 0.77
N LYS A 217 14.01 -16.53 1.80
CA LYS A 217 13.49 -17.02 3.06
C LYS A 217 12.69 -15.92 3.77
N ASP A 218 11.44 -16.22 4.07
CA ASP A 218 10.59 -15.35 4.88
C ASP A 218 11.04 -15.39 6.34
N GLN A 219 11.72 -14.33 6.79
CA GLN A 219 12.38 -14.30 8.09
C GLN A 219 11.38 -14.27 9.25
N LEU A 220 10.23 -13.63 9.06
CA LEU A 220 9.16 -13.61 10.06
C LEU A 220 8.57 -15.01 10.24
N ILE A 221 8.18 -15.67 9.14
CA ILE A 221 7.61 -17.01 9.20
C ILE A 221 8.63 -18.02 9.73
N SER A 222 9.90 -17.86 9.36
CA SER A 222 10.99 -18.71 9.87
C SER A 222 11.22 -18.53 11.37
N TRP A 223 11.11 -17.32 11.88
CA TRP A 223 11.20 -17.04 13.32
C TRP A 223 10.01 -17.66 14.08
N LEU A 224 8.78 -17.50 13.55
CA LEU A 224 7.58 -18.10 14.12
C LEU A 224 7.63 -19.64 14.11
N ALA A 225 8.19 -20.26 13.08
CA ALA A 225 8.36 -21.71 13.02
C ALA A 225 9.33 -22.23 14.11
N GLY A 226 10.31 -21.42 14.51
CA GLY A 226 11.22 -21.73 15.62
C GLY A 226 10.63 -21.48 17.02
N HIS A 227 9.52 -20.74 17.11
CA HIS A 227 8.84 -20.37 18.36
C HIS A 227 7.57 -21.20 18.62
N ARG A 228 7.49 -22.43 18.09
CA ARG A 228 6.33 -23.31 18.36
C ARG A 228 6.17 -23.55 19.86
N SER A 229 5.23 -22.82 20.47
CA SER A 229 4.52 -23.17 21.70
C SER A 229 3.22 -23.88 21.34
#